data_AF-A0A2U2AR90-F1
#
_entry.id   AF-A0A2U2AR90-F1
#
_cell.length_a   1.000
_cell.length_b   1.000
_cell.length_c   1.000
_cell.angle_alpha   90.00
_cell.angle_beta   90.00
_cell.angle_gamma   90.00
#
_symmetry.space_group_name_H-M   'P 1'
#
loop_
_entity.id
_entity.type
_entity.pdbx_description
1 polymer ?
#
loop_
_entity_poly.entity_id
_entity_poly.type
_entity_poly.pdbx_seq_one_letter_code
_entity_poly.pdbx_strand_id
1 'polypeptide(L)'
;MANYNEKLKTWLENKPNPDAGINNIQIPGDVKHVVWQNRAHEPSAYELSLVENLITAFSKGATTLSEVVTALNEQGMLLESGEQFTEDRFEAEMARLGY
;
A
#
# COMPACT_ATOMS: atom_id res chain seq x y z
N MET A 1 -3.58 -13.19 -1.95
CA MET A 1 -4.50 -12.33 -2.73
C MET A 1 -5.94 -12.33 -2.23
N ALA A 2 -6.51 -13.44 -1.73
CA ALA A 2 -7.93 -13.52 -1.36
C ALA A 2 -8.35 -12.89 -0.01
N ASN A 3 -7.43 -12.72 0.95
CA ASN A 3 -7.80 -12.45 2.34
C ASN A 3 -8.00 -10.96 2.66
N TYR A 4 -7.69 -10.05 1.75
CA TYR A 4 -7.55 -8.62 2.08
C TYR A 4 -8.46 -7.68 1.30
N ASN A 5 -8.89 -8.05 0.08
CA ASN A 5 -9.92 -7.32 -0.67
C ASN A 5 -10.78 -8.29 -1.49
N GLU A 6 -11.95 -8.63 -0.94
CA GLU A 6 -12.93 -9.49 -1.61
C GLU A 6 -13.44 -8.89 -2.93
N LYS A 7 -13.50 -7.55 -3.04
CA LYS A 7 -13.98 -6.84 -4.24
C LYS A 7 -12.97 -6.85 -5.38
N LEU A 8 -11.66 -6.94 -5.08
CA LEU A 8 -10.62 -7.04 -6.10
C LEU A 8 -10.74 -8.35 -6.90
N LYS A 9 -11.09 -9.46 -6.25
CA LYS A 9 -11.32 -10.74 -6.94
C LYS A 9 -12.41 -10.65 -7.99
N THR A 10 -13.57 -10.08 -7.64
CA THR A 10 -14.69 -9.95 -8.56
C THR A 10 -14.34 -9.06 -9.76
N TRP A 11 -13.57 -8.00 -9.53
CA TRP A 11 -13.12 -7.10 -10.60
C TRP A 11 -12.08 -7.77 -11.52
N LEU A 12 -11.09 -8.46 -10.95
CA LEU A 12 -10.06 -9.19 -11.71
C LEU A 12 -10.65 -10.33 -12.56
N GLU A 13 -11.67 -11.02 -12.04
CA GLU A 13 -12.32 -12.11 -12.76
C GLU A 13 -13.25 -11.61 -13.89
N ASN A 14 -13.61 -10.31 -13.91
CA ASN A 14 -14.52 -9.68 -14.87
C ASN A 14 -15.82 -10.48 -15.12
N LYS A 15 -16.28 -11.23 -14.11
CA LYS A 15 -17.52 -12.01 -14.19
C LYS A 15 -18.69 -11.10 -13.77
N PRO A 16 -19.74 -10.97 -14.61
CA PRO A 16 -20.97 -10.32 -14.18
C PRO A 16 -21.49 -11.02 -12.92
N ASN A 17 -21.91 -10.25 -11.92
CA ASN A 17 -22.49 -10.82 -10.71
C ASN A 17 -23.78 -11.60 -11.09
N PRO A 18 -23.84 -12.92 -10.89
CA PRO A 18 -25.02 -13.71 -11.26
C PRO A 18 -26.21 -13.43 -10.32
N ASP A 19 -25.96 -12.89 -9.12
CA ASP A 19 -27.00 -12.54 -8.17
C ASP A 19 -27.57 -11.16 -8.52
N ALA A 20 -28.62 -11.17 -9.34
CA ALA A 20 -29.45 -10.02 -9.63
C ALA A 20 -30.27 -9.62 -8.39
N GLY A 21 -29.63 -9.02 -7.37
CA GLY A 21 -30.28 -8.24 -6.30
C GLY A 21 -31.33 -8.94 -5.42
N ILE A 22 -31.60 -10.24 -5.60
CA ILE A 22 -32.56 -10.98 -4.78
C ILE A 22 -31.93 -11.14 -3.38
N ASN A 23 -32.61 -10.62 -2.36
CA ASN A 23 -32.20 -10.56 -0.94
C ASN A 23 -31.16 -9.50 -0.54
N ASN A 24 -30.83 -8.51 -1.38
CA ASN A 24 -29.94 -7.41 -0.97
C ASN A 24 -30.74 -6.17 -0.49
N ILE A 25 -31.29 -6.23 0.73
CA ILE A 25 -31.98 -5.08 1.34
C ILE A 25 -30.91 -4.10 1.85
N GLN A 26 -30.75 -2.97 1.17
CA GLN A 26 -29.90 -1.89 1.68
C GLN A 26 -30.64 -1.15 2.79
N ILE A 27 -30.02 -1.06 3.97
CA ILE A 27 -30.57 -0.34 5.13
C ILE A 27 -30.05 1.11 5.07
N PRO A 28 -30.92 2.12 4.91
CA PRO A 28 -30.49 3.51 4.94
C PRO A 28 -29.80 3.83 6.27
N GLY A 29 -28.55 4.30 6.21
CA GLY A 29 -27.74 4.62 7.40
C GLY A 29 -26.68 3.58 7.77
N ASP A 30 -26.74 2.37 7.23
CA ASP A 30 -25.67 1.37 7.35
C ASP A 30 -24.77 1.42 6.10
N VAL A 31 -23.89 2.43 6.06
CA VAL A 31 -22.91 2.55 4.98
C VAL A 31 -21.74 1.62 5.29
N LYS A 32 -21.72 0.44 4.66
CA LYS A 32 -20.49 -0.37 4.60
C LYS A 32 -19.46 0.40 3.78
N HIS A 33 -18.50 1.01 4.46
CA HIS A 33 -17.35 1.63 3.80
C HIS A 33 -16.60 0.55 3.02
N VAL A 34 -16.62 0.65 1.70
CA VAL A 34 -15.81 -0.20 0.84
C VAL A 34 -14.36 0.14 1.15
N VAL A 35 -13.62 -0.83 1.67
CA VAL A 35 -12.17 -0.72 1.86
C VAL A 35 -11.55 -0.81 0.46
N TRP A 36 -11.29 0.34 -0.15
CA TRP A 36 -10.58 0.45 -1.42
C TRP A 36 -9.09 0.15 -1.19
N GLN A 37 -8.76 -1.13 -1.06
CA GLN A 37 -7.40 -1.57 -0.78
C GLN A 37 -6.96 -2.62 -1.79
N ASN A 38 -6.00 -2.32 -2.66
CA ASN A 38 -5.57 -3.25 -3.69
C ASN A 38 -4.53 -4.28 -3.21
N ARG A 39 -4.27 -4.36 -1.89
CA ARG A 39 -3.17 -5.17 -1.38
C ARG A 39 -3.32 -6.66 -1.75
N ALA A 40 -2.30 -7.19 -2.41
CA ALA A 40 -2.23 -8.59 -2.80
C ALA A 40 -1.81 -9.54 -1.65
N HIS A 41 -1.08 -9.03 -0.65
CA HIS A 41 -0.53 -9.79 0.49
C HIS A 41 -0.46 -8.97 1.79
N GLU A 42 -0.04 -9.60 2.89
CA GLU A 42 0.29 -8.90 4.15
C GLU A 42 1.60 -8.14 4.01
N PRO A 43 1.75 -7.00 4.70
CA PRO A 43 3.03 -6.30 4.76
C PRO A 43 4.13 -7.24 5.25
N SER A 44 5.19 -7.32 4.45
CA SER A 44 6.45 -7.95 4.81
C SER A 44 7.17 -7.17 5.91
N ALA A 45 8.14 -7.81 6.57
CA ALA A 45 8.99 -7.15 7.56
C ALA A 45 9.73 -5.94 6.98
N TYR A 46 10.12 -6.02 5.69
CA TYR A 46 10.75 -4.91 4.97
C TYR A 46 9.77 -3.73 4.80
N GLU A 47 8.55 -3.97 4.35
CA GLU A 47 7.53 -2.91 4.18
C GLU A 47 7.18 -2.26 5.52
N LEU A 48 7.09 -3.04 6.61
CA LEU A 48 6.87 -2.50 7.95
C LEU A 48 8.03 -1.61 8.40
N SER A 49 9.28 -2.06 8.21
CA SER A 49 10.47 -1.26 8.50
C SER A 49 10.49 0.02 7.68
N LEU A 50 10.18 -0.05 6.39
CA LEU A 50 10.11 1.11 5.51
C LEU A 50 9.11 2.15 6.00
N VAL A 51 7.93 1.72 6.45
CA VAL A 51 6.92 2.62 7.04
C VAL A 51 7.44 3.30 8.30
N GLU A 52 8.07 2.57 9.23
CA GLU A 52 8.63 3.16 10.45
C GLU A 52 9.72 4.21 10.16
N ASN A 53 10.59 3.92 9.19
CA ASN A 53 11.64 4.85 8.77
C ASN A 53 11.08 6.10 8.08
N LEU A 54 10.03 5.93 7.26
CA LEU A 54 9.32 7.05 6.63
C LEU A 54 8.61 7.92 7.68
N ILE A 55 7.91 7.31 8.63
CA ILE A 55 7.27 8.04 9.75
C ILE A 55 8.33 8.87 10.49
N THR A 56 9.49 8.29 10.76
CA THR A 56 10.59 8.97 11.42
C THR A 56 11.15 10.13 10.58
N ALA A 57 11.35 9.93 9.27
CA ALA A 57 11.84 10.97 8.36
C ALA A 57 10.87 12.16 8.29
N PHE A 58 9.57 11.90 8.08
CA PHE A 58 8.56 12.96 8.04
C PHE A 58 8.36 13.65 9.39
N SER A 59 8.43 12.90 10.50
CA SER A 59 8.34 13.49 11.85
C SER A 59 9.51 14.42 12.18
N LYS A 60 10.68 14.20 11.55
CA LYS A 60 11.83 15.10 11.64
C LYS A 60 11.74 16.33 10.72
N GLY A 61 10.70 16.42 9.90
CA GLY A 61 10.45 17.57 9.03
C GLY A 61 10.97 17.42 7.60
N ALA A 62 11.27 16.21 7.13
CA ALA A 62 11.54 16.00 5.70
C ALA A 62 10.29 16.37 4.89
N THR A 63 10.45 17.22 3.88
CA THR A 63 9.38 17.71 3.00
C THR A 63 9.65 17.44 1.53
N THR A 64 10.92 17.22 1.17
CA THR A 64 11.34 16.94 -0.20
C THR A 64 11.81 15.49 -0.35
N LEU A 65 11.78 14.97 -1.58
CA LEU A 65 12.26 13.63 -1.88
C LEU A 65 13.73 13.43 -1.47
N SER A 66 14.57 14.42 -1.74
CA SER A 66 15.99 14.38 -1.38
C SER A 66 16.22 14.29 0.13
N GLU A 67 15.42 15.02 0.93
CA GLU A 67 15.47 14.96 2.39
C GLU A 67 15.00 13.59 2.90
N VAL A 68 13.96 13.01 2.30
CA VAL A 68 13.49 11.66 2.65
C VAL A 68 14.57 10.62 2.35
N VAL A 69 15.16 10.64 1.15
CA VAL A 69 16.24 9.72 0.76
C VAL A 69 17.45 9.86 1.69
N THR A 70 17.83 11.09 2.03
CA THR A 70 18.92 11.36 2.97
C THR A 70 18.58 10.77 4.35
N ALA A 71 17.38 11.06 4.87
CA ALA A 71 16.95 10.56 6.17
C ALA A 71 16.87 9.02 6.21
N LEU A 72 16.44 8.36 5.14
CA LEU A 72 16.40 6.89 5.05
C LEU A 72 17.81 6.28 5.10
N ASN A 73 18.76 6.86 4.35
CA ASN A 73 20.15 6.43 4.36
C ASN A 73 20.83 6.68 5.72
N GLU A 74 20.56 7.82 6.37
CA GLU A 74 21.04 8.11 7.73
C GLU A 74 20.49 7.14 8.78
N GLN A 75 19.27 6.65 8.58
CA GLN A 75 18.65 5.61 9.43
C GLN A 75 19.21 4.21 9.15
N GLY A 76 20.09 4.05 8.15
CA GLY A 76 20.70 2.77 7.77
C GLY A 76 19.75 1.85 7.01
N MET A 77 18.64 2.37 6.48
CA MET A 77 17.71 1.59 5.69
C MET A 77 18.32 1.31 4.31
N LEU A 78 18.24 0.04 3.89
CA LEU A 78 18.62 -0.41 2.56
C LEU A 78 17.37 -0.90 1.83
N LEU A 79 17.43 -0.91 0.50
CA LEU A 79 16.41 -1.56 -0.33
C LEU A 79 16.35 -3.06 -0.04
N GLU A 80 15.26 -3.70 -0.46
CA GLU A 80 15.13 -5.15 -0.40
C GLU A 80 16.29 -5.87 -1.14
N SER A 81 16.88 -5.23 -2.16
CA SER A 81 18.08 -5.69 -2.87
C SER A 81 19.40 -5.54 -2.08
N GLY A 82 19.39 -4.81 -0.97
CA GLY A 82 20.58 -4.46 -0.17
C GLY A 82 21.31 -3.19 -0.63
N GLU A 83 20.80 -2.48 -1.64
CA GLU A 83 21.39 -1.23 -2.13
C GLU A 83 20.92 0.00 -1.32
N GLN A 84 21.72 1.07 -1.33
CA GLN A 84 21.34 2.36 -0.73
C GLN A 84 20.24 3.07 -1.53
N PHE A 85 19.46 3.90 -0.84
CA PHE A 85 18.44 4.73 -1.48
C PHE A 85 19.08 5.85 -2.28
N THR A 86 18.64 5.96 -3.54
CA THR A 86 18.77 7.16 -4.36
C THR A 86 17.35 7.61 -4.73
N GLU A 87 17.19 8.83 -5.23
CA GLU A 87 15.88 9.35 -5.65
C GLU A 87 15.22 8.41 -6.69
N ASP A 88 15.94 8.05 -7.76
CA ASP A 88 15.45 7.12 -8.80
C ASP A 88 15.03 5.76 -8.24
N ARG A 89 15.82 5.20 -7.31
CA ARG A 89 15.51 3.89 -6.72
C ARG A 89 14.33 3.98 -5.76
N PHE A 90 14.20 5.09 -5.02
CA PHE A 90 13.05 5.33 -4.16
C PHE A 90 11.77 5.41 -5.00
N GLU A 91 11.78 6.15 -6.10
CA GLU A 91 10.63 6.25 -7.00
C GLU A 91 10.25 4.90 -7.59
N ALA A 92 11.24 4.13 -8.07
CA ALA A 92 11.02 2.77 -8.58
C ALA A 92 10.43 1.85 -7.51
N GLU A 93 10.89 1.97 -6.27
CA GLU A 93 10.39 1.16 -5.15
C GLU A 93 8.96 1.55 -4.76
N MET A 94 8.64 2.84 -4.69
CA MET A 94 7.26 3.29 -4.45
C MET A 94 6.31 2.84 -5.56
N ALA A 95 6.75 2.89 -6.82
CA ALA A 95 5.97 2.40 -7.96
C ALA A 95 5.75 0.88 -7.89
N ARG A 96 6.74 0.11 -7.43
CA ARG A 96 6.64 -1.33 -7.21
C ARG A 96 5.65 -1.68 -6.09
N LEU A 97 5.65 -0.91 -5.00
CA LEU A 97 4.80 -1.14 -3.82
C LEU A 97 3.38 -0.60 -3.95
N GLY A 98 3.11 0.30 -4.90
CA GLY A 98 1.80 0.91 -5.13
C GLY A 98 0.76 0.05 -5.88
N TYR A 99 0.88 -1.28 -5.84
CA TYR A 99 -0.01 -2.23 -6.55
C TYR A 99 -1.46 -2.25 -6.05
#